data_AF-A0A1W6BFF7-F1
#
_entry.id   AF-A0A1W6BFF7-F1
#
_cell.length_a   1.000
_cell.length_b   1.000
_cell.length_c   1.000
_cell.angle_alpha   90.00
_cell.angle_beta   90.00
_cell.angle_gamma   90.00
#
_symmetry.space_group_name_H-M   'P 1'
#
loop_
_entity.id
_entity.type
_entity.pdbx_description
1 polymer ?
#
loop_
_entity_poly.entity_id
_entity_poly.type
_entity_poly.pdbx_seq_one_letter_code
_entity_poly.pdbx_strand_id
1 'polypeptide(L)'
;MDNLNNYECVETEGIITFKNINTTLGFARYNEMGEIEYIFVNPIFRRKGLAKKLIKIIEKKIGKKPIPQEPISPLGKKLFQLQ
;
A
#
# COMPACT_ATOMS: atom_id res chain seq x y z
N MET A 1 1.89 19.30 -14.55
CA MET A 1 2.78 18.64 -13.56
C MET A 1 1.91 18.32 -12.36
N ASP A 2 1.35 17.11 -12.28
CA ASP A 2 0.49 16.73 -11.16
C ASP A 2 1.29 16.77 -9.86
N ASN A 3 0.97 17.74 -9.00
CA ASN A 3 1.48 17.79 -7.65
C ASN A 3 1.14 16.46 -6.95
N LEU A 4 2.17 15.67 -6.63
CA LEU A 4 2.06 14.46 -5.81
C LEU A 4 1.62 14.77 -4.35
N ASN A 5 1.23 16.02 -4.07
CA ASN A 5 0.86 16.55 -2.76
C ASN A 5 -0.66 16.66 -2.55
N ASN A 6 -1.49 16.39 -3.57
CA ASN A 6 -2.95 16.49 -3.45
C ASN A 6 -3.63 15.12 -3.38
N TYR A 7 -3.20 14.27 -2.44
CA TYR A 7 -3.98 13.10 -2.05
C TYR A 7 -4.04 12.99 -0.54
N GLU A 8 -5.18 12.56 -0.05
CA GLU A 8 -5.40 12.26 1.36
C GLU A 8 -5.08 10.78 1.64
N CYS A 9 -4.76 10.51 2.91
CA CYS A 9 -4.62 9.16 3.43
C CYS A 9 -5.80 8.89 4.35
N VAL A 10 -6.65 7.94 3.97
CA VAL A 10 -7.81 7.52 4.75
C VAL A 10 -7.57 6.11 5.26
N GLU A 11 -7.94 5.86 6.50
CA GLU A 11 -7.88 4.54 7.12
C GLU A 11 -9.27 4.09 7.53
N THR A 12 -9.57 2.82 7.30
CA THR A 12 -10.84 2.20 7.68
C THR A 12 -10.59 0.71 7.91
N GLU A 13 -10.88 0.21 9.10
CA GLU A 13 -10.88 -1.23 9.46
C GLU A 13 -9.80 -2.06 8.73
N GLY A 14 -8.52 -1.80 9.04
CA GLY A 14 -7.40 -2.54 8.47
C GLY A 14 -7.08 -2.21 7.00
N ILE A 15 -7.65 -1.15 6.44
CA ILE A 15 -7.37 -0.68 5.06
C ILE A 15 -6.81 0.74 5.11
N ILE A 16 -5.65 0.94 4.51
CA ILE A 16 -5.07 2.27 4.26
C ILE A 16 -5.24 2.61 2.79
N THR A 17 -5.86 3.75 2.50
CA THR A 17 -6.18 4.21 1.15
C THR A 17 -5.58 5.58 0.89
N PHE A 18 -4.86 5.71 -0.23
CA PHE A 18 -4.51 6.99 -0.82
C PHE A 18 -5.50 7.35 -1.91
N LYS A 19 -6.17 8.49 -1.78
CA LYS A 19 -7.16 8.98 -2.74
C LYS A 19 -7.08 10.48 -2.90
N ASN A 20 -7.53 10.99 -4.03
CA ASN A 20 -7.75 12.42 -4.25
C ASN A 20 -9.22 12.67 -4.64
N ILE A 21 -9.54 13.90 -5.04
CA ILE A 21 -10.90 14.27 -5.43
C ILE A 21 -11.43 13.48 -6.64
N ASN A 22 -10.55 12.91 -7.47
CA ASN A 22 -10.90 12.26 -8.73
C ASN A 22 -10.91 10.73 -8.61
N THR A 23 -9.98 10.14 -7.85
CA THR A 23 -9.78 8.69 -7.84
C THR A 23 -8.94 8.18 -6.66
N THR A 24 -8.95 6.86 -6.47
CA THR A 24 -8.03 6.13 -5.60
C THR A 24 -6.69 5.93 -6.30
N LEU A 25 -5.62 6.37 -5.66
CA LEU A 25 -4.24 6.21 -6.15
C LEU A 25 -3.70 4.82 -5.81
N GLY A 26 -4.04 4.31 -4.63
CA GLY A 26 -3.67 2.97 -4.18
C GLY A 26 -4.14 2.70 -2.76
N PHE A 27 -4.16 1.44 -2.37
CA PHE A 27 -4.55 1.03 -1.04
C PHE A 27 -3.86 -0.27 -0.63
N ALA A 28 -3.84 -0.53 0.67
CA ALA A 28 -3.35 -1.77 1.24
C ALA A 28 -4.29 -2.21 2.37
N ARG A 29 -4.69 -3.49 2.35
CA ARG A 29 -5.42 -4.17 3.42
C ARG A 29 -4.45 -5.03 4.20
N TYR A 30 -4.50 -4.95 5.52
CA TYR A 30 -3.68 -5.72 6.44
C TYR A 30 -4.49 -6.24 7.61
N ASN A 31 -4.07 -7.36 8.17
CA ASN A 31 -4.68 -7.96 9.35
C ASN A 31 -3.95 -7.53 10.64
N GLU A 32 -4.50 -7.90 11.79
CA GLU A 32 -3.95 -7.60 13.12
C GLU A 32 -2.55 -8.21 13.34
N MET A 33 -2.23 -9.30 12.62
CA MET A 33 -0.91 -9.91 12.65
C MET A 33 0.11 -9.14 11.80
N GLY A 34 -0.30 -8.11 11.06
CA GLY A 34 0.58 -7.30 10.23
C GLY A 34 0.87 -7.91 8.86
N GLU A 35 0.08 -8.88 8.42
CA GLU A 35 0.16 -9.42 7.08
C GLU A 35 -0.62 -8.53 6.11
N ILE A 36 -0.03 -8.21 4.97
CA ILE A 36 -0.68 -7.47 3.90
C ILE A 36 -1.39 -8.50 3.01
N GLU A 37 -2.72 -8.56 3.17
CA GLU A 37 -3.62 -9.43 2.43
C GLU A 37 -3.74 -8.97 0.96
N TYR A 38 -3.77 -7.66 0.75
CA TYR A 38 -3.91 -7.08 -0.58
C TYR A 38 -3.28 -5.70 -0.66
N ILE A 39 -2.51 -5.45 -1.72
CA ILE A 39 -1.96 -4.12 -2.01
C ILE A 39 -2.08 -3.81 -3.50
N PHE A 40 -2.61 -2.64 -3.79
CA PHE A 40 -2.82 -2.18 -5.16
C PHE A 40 -2.43 -0.72 -5.31
N VAL A 41 -1.83 -0.41 -6.47
CA VAL A 41 -1.60 0.96 -6.92
C VAL A 41 -2.13 1.07 -8.34
N ASN A 42 -2.99 2.06 -8.56
CA ASN A 42 -3.56 2.35 -9.86
C ASN A 42 -2.42 2.58 -10.88
N PRO A 43 -2.45 1.93 -12.06
CA PRO A 43 -1.39 1.99 -13.07
C PRO A 43 -0.81 3.38 -13.35
N ILE A 44 -1.66 4.41 -13.44
CA ILE A 44 -1.26 5.79 -13.75
C ILE A 44 -0.36 6.40 -12.65
N PHE A 45 -0.46 5.89 -11.42
CA PHE A 45 0.31 6.34 -10.26
C PHE A 45 1.44 5.37 -9.87
N ARG A 46 1.68 4.30 -10.64
CA ARG A 46 2.77 3.34 -10.38
C ARG A 46 4.14 4.00 -10.58
N ARG A 47 5.17 3.37 -10.00
CA ARG A 47 6.57 3.83 -9.99
C ARG A 47 6.80 5.18 -9.28
N LYS A 48 5.79 5.73 -8.59
CA LYS A 48 5.88 6.94 -7.74
C LYS A 48 6.10 6.63 -6.25
N GLY A 49 6.46 5.39 -5.90
CA GLY A 49 6.73 4.96 -4.53
C GLY A 49 5.52 4.75 -3.61
N LEU A 50 4.28 4.85 -4.12
CA LEU A 50 3.06 4.77 -3.29
C LEU A 50 2.91 3.45 -2.53
N ALA A 51 3.19 2.30 -3.16
CA ALA A 51 3.12 1.00 -2.48
C ALA A 51 4.09 0.92 -1.27
N LYS A 52 5.32 1.44 -1.43
CA LYS A 52 6.29 1.51 -0.33
C LYS A 52 5.83 2.44 0.79
N LYS A 53 5.17 3.55 0.44
CA LYS A 53 4.58 4.46 1.43
C LYS A 53 3.46 3.78 2.22
N LEU A 54 2.56 3.05 1.55
CA LEU A 54 1.51 2.26 2.22
C LEU A 54 2.13 1.26 3.21
N ILE A 55 3.11 0.46 2.77
CA ILE A 55 3.81 -0.51 3.64
C ILE A 55 4.46 0.19 4.84
N LYS A 56 5.12 1.33 4.65
CA LYS A 56 5.76 2.08 5.74
C LYS A 56 4.76 2.64 6.76
N ILE A 57 3.56 3.02 6.33
CA ILE A 57 2.51 3.46 7.25
C ILE A 57 2.02 2.28 8.08
N ILE A 58 1.77 1.12 7.43
CA ILE A 58 1.37 -0.11 8.13
C ILE A 58 2.46 -0.51 9.14
N GLU A 59 3.73 -0.54 8.73
CA GLU A 59 4.89 -0.86 9.59
C GLU A 59 4.92 -0.01 10.86
N LYS A 60 4.75 1.32 10.71
CA LYS A 60 4.70 2.24 11.85
C LYS A 60 3.52 1.97 12.78
N LYS A 61 2.39 1.53 12.24
CA LYS A 61 1.18 1.24 13.02
C LYS A 61 1.29 -0.06 13.81
N ILE A 62 1.78 -1.12 13.16
CA ILE A 62 1.88 -2.44 13.79
C ILE A 62 3.18 -2.62 14.60
N GLY A 63 4.12 -1.69 14.50
CA GLY A 63 5.40 -1.72 15.23
C GLY A 63 6.39 -2.78 14.72
N LYS A 64 6.13 -3.41 13.58
CA LYS A 64 6.97 -4.44 12.97
C LYS A 64 6.88 -4.40 11.44
N LYS A 65 7.84 -5.01 10.76
CA LYS A 65 7.87 -5.07 9.29
C LYS A 65 6.69 -5.91 8.75
N PRO A 66 5.79 -5.35 7.93
CA PRO A 66 4.70 -6.12 7.34
C PRO A 66 5.22 -7.16 6.36
N ILE A 67 4.56 -8.31 6.32
CA ILE A 67 4.85 -9.40 5.38
C ILE A 67 3.67 -9.59 4.43
N PRO A 68 3.88 -10.02 3.18
CA PRO A 68 2.78 -10.34 2.28
C PRO A 68 2.12 -11.67 2.70
N GLN A 69 0.80 -11.72 2.64
CA GLN A 69 0.06 -12.98 2.81
C GLN A 69 0.12 -13.81 1.52
N GLU A 70 0.23 -15.13 1.65
CA GLU A 70 0.12 -16.04 0.50
C GLU A 70 -1.34 -16.25 0.10
N PRO A 71 -1.65 -16.44 -1.21
CA PRO A 71 -0.70 -16.50 -2.33
C PRO A 71 -0.18 -15.12 -2.80
N ILE A 72 1.11 -15.01 -3.12
CA ILE A 72 1.74 -13.74 -3.54
C ILE A 72 1.91 -13.66 -5.07
N SER A 73 1.41 -12.58 -5.68
CA SER A 73 1.63 -12.29 -7.10
C SER A 73 3.11 -12.06 -7.46
N PRO A 74 3.56 -12.29 -8.72
CA PRO A 74 4.94 -12.02 -9.12
C PRO A 74 5.39 -10.57 -8.87
N LEU A 75 4.47 -9.60 -9.03
CA LEU A 75 4.75 -8.20 -8.72
C LEU A 75 4.89 -7.96 -7.21
N GLY A 76 4.07 -8.63 -6.40
CA GLY A 76 4.20 -8.64 -4.94
C GLY A 76 5.56 -9.17 -4.50
N LYS A 77 6.03 -10.29 -5.05
CA LYS A 77 7.35 -10.86 -4.73
C LYS A 77 8.48 -9.86 -4.99
N LYS A 78 8.43 -9.13 -6.12
CA LYS A 78 9.37 -8.03 -6.42
C LYS A 78 9.25 -6.85 -5.45
N LEU A 79 8.03 -6.48 -5.06
CA LEU A 79 7.81 -5.38 -4.11
C LEU A 79 8.41 -5.69 -2.73
N PHE A 80 8.24 -6.92 -2.26
CA PHE A 80 8.74 -7.39 -0.96
C PHE A 80 10.16 -7.97 -1.01
N GLN A 81 10.82 -7.97 -2.17
CA GLN A 81 12.20 -8.48 -2.35
C GLN A 81 12.35 -9.94 -1.91
N LEU A 82 11.36 -10.77 -2.25
CA LEU A 82 11.35 -12.21 -1.94
C LEU A 82 11.93 -13.06 -3.07
N GLN A 83 12.60 -12.44 -4.03
CA GLN A 83 13.23 -13.03 -5.22
C GLN A 83 14.44 -12.21 -5.64
#